data_AF-A0A3D2R648-F1
#
_entry.id   AF-A0A3D2R648-F1
#
_cell.length_a   1.000
_cell.length_b   1.000
_cell.length_c   1.000
_cell.angle_alpha   90.00
_cell.angle_beta   90.00
_cell.angle_gamma   90.00
#
_symmetry.space_group_name_H-M   'P 1'
#
loop_
_entity.id
_entity.type
_entity.pdbx_description
1 polymer ?
#
loop_
_entity_poly.entity_id
_entity_poly.type
_entity_poly.pdbx_seq_one_letter_code
_entity_poly.pdbx_strand_id
1 'polypeptide(L)'
;MNYELIVRSSSQQVDFALLKDGKLIELHKEAEDNKYSVGDVFISKVRKTVPGLNAAFVNVGYEKDAFLHYHDLGPKILSTLDFVKRVSTGKLRDYSLKEFPLQKEIDKNGGINDAIKNNQSILVQIVKEPISTKGPRISSELSLAGRYIVLVPFSDRVSISQKIESNEEKERLKRLIQSIRPKGFGVIIRTVAEGKKVAELDRDLQNLIDRWTAMCKKLHRAHLPSKVLSEMNRG
;
A
#
# COMPACT_ATOMS: atom_id res chain seq x y z
N MET A 1 3.73 -14.93 -42.21
CA MET A 1 3.85 -15.49 -40.85
C MET A 1 3.36 -14.44 -39.89
N ASN A 2 2.20 -14.69 -39.29
CA ASN A 2 1.60 -13.81 -38.30
C ASN A 2 1.84 -14.38 -36.89
N TYR A 3 2.23 -13.53 -35.94
CA TYR A 3 2.34 -13.89 -34.54
C TYR A 3 1.30 -13.13 -33.74
N GLU A 4 0.56 -13.83 -32.89
CA GLU A 4 -0.48 -13.25 -32.04
C GLU A 4 -0.17 -13.58 -30.57
N LEU A 5 -0.15 -12.56 -29.71
CA LEU A 5 -0.04 -12.74 -28.26
C LEU A 5 -1.41 -12.56 -27.64
N ILE A 6 -1.96 -13.62 -27.07
CA ILE A 6 -3.22 -13.61 -26.34
C ILE A 6 -2.90 -13.58 -24.84
N VAL A 7 -3.40 -12.56 -24.14
CA VAL A 7 -3.27 -12.43 -22.69
C VAL A 7 -4.64 -12.66 -22.05
N ARG A 8 -4.74 -13.71 -21.23
CA ARG A 8 -5.92 -13.95 -20.38
C ARG A 8 -5.55 -13.60 -18.95
N SER A 9 -6.14 -12.53 -18.42
CA SER A 9 -5.92 -12.12 -17.02
C SER A 9 -7.17 -12.41 -16.19
N SER A 10 -6.97 -13.07 -15.06
CA SER A 10 -7.93 -13.22 -13.97
C SER A 10 -7.29 -12.78 -12.65
N SER A 11 -8.07 -12.70 -11.57
CA SER A 11 -7.57 -12.32 -10.25
C SER A 11 -6.67 -13.36 -9.57
N GLN A 12 -6.39 -14.50 -10.21
CA GLN A 12 -5.61 -15.61 -9.64
C GLN A 12 -4.61 -16.22 -10.63
N GLN A 13 -4.67 -15.82 -11.90
CA GLN A 13 -3.91 -16.43 -12.97
C GLN A 13 -3.78 -15.45 -14.14
N VAL A 14 -2.57 -15.32 -14.66
CA VAL A 14 -2.29 -14.69 -15.94
C VAL A 14 -1.76 -15.75 -16.89
N ASP A 15 -2.43 -15.89 -18.03
CA ASP A 15 -1.97 -16.77 -19.10
C ASP A 15 -1.51 -15.92 -20.29
N PHE A 16 -0.34 -16.27 -20.81
CA PHE A 16 0.20 -15.75 -22.06
C PHE A 16 0.22 -16.89 -23.07
N ALA A 17 -0.46 -16.71 -24.19
CA ALA A 17 -0.45 -17.65 -25.31
C ALA A 17 0.13 -16.95 -26.54
N LEU A 18 1.25 -17.45 -27.05
CA LEU A 18 1.80 -17.02 -28.34
C LEU A 18 1.33 -17.98 -29.42
N LEU A 19 0.70 -17.45 -30.46
CA LEU A 19 0.23 -18.18 -31.63
C LEU A 19 1.05 -17.78 -32.84
N LYS A 20 1.28 -18.73 -33.74
CA LYS A 20 1.83 -18.54 -35.07
C LYS A 20 0.84 -19.05 -36.10
N ASP A 21 0.36 -18.17 -36.98
CA ASP A 21 -0.61 -18.48 -38.02
C ASP A 21 -1.84 -19.24 -37.45
N GLY A 22 -2.40 -18.75 -36.34
CA GLY A 22 -3.54 -19.33 -35.63
C GLY A 22 -3.25 -20.61 -34.84
N LYS A 23 -2.01 -21.13 -34.84
CA LYS A 23 -1.60 -22.30 -34.07
C LYS A 23 -0.83 -21.89 -32.83
N LEU A 24 -1.22 -22.41 -31.67
CA LEU A 24 -0.51 -22.18 -30.41
C LEU A 24 0.92 -22.73 -30.51
N ILE A 25 1.91 -21.87 -30.22
CA ILE A 25 3.33 -22.24 -30.17
C ILE A 25 3.91 -22.22 -28.76
N GLU A 26 3.44 -21.32 -27.90
CA GLU A 26 3.92 -21.19 -26.52
C GLU A 26 2.76 -20.81 -25.60
N LEU A 27 2.70 -21.43 -24.41
CA LEU A 27 1.70 -21.14 -23.40
C LEU A 27 2.39 -21.04 -22.04
N HIS A 28 2.47 -19.84 -21.49
CA HIS A 28 2.93 -19.58 -20.13
C HIS A 28 1.72 -19.34 -19.24
N LYS A 29 1.59 -20.16 -18.20
CA LYS A 29 0.57 -20.01 -17.16
C LYS A 29 1.26 -19.60 -15.88
N GLU A 30 1.17 -18.32 -15.54
CA GLU A 30 1.53 -17.87 -14.20
C GLU A 30 0.30 -18.05 -13.31
N ALA A 31 0.29 -19.14 -12.54
CA ALA A 31 -0.55 -19.19 -11.35
C ALA A 31 0.05 -18.21 -10.34
N GLU A 32 -0.75 -17.27 -9.81
CA GLU A 32 -0.33 -16.49 -8.65
C GLU A 32 -0.31 -17.41 -7.42
N ASP A 33 0.67 -18.31 -7.33
CA ASP A 33 0.94 -19.06 -6.09
C ASP A 33 1.54 -18.13 -5.01
N ASN A 34 2.01 -16.95 -5.41
CA ASN A 34 2.46 -15.92 -4.48
C ASN A 34 1.25 -15.17 -3.90
N LYS A 35 0.65 -15.75 -2.85
CA LYS A 35 -0.40 -15.10 -2.04
C LYS A 35 0.04 -13.77 -1.41
N TYR A 36 1.33 -13.43 -1.48
CA TYR A 36 1.94 -12.26 -0.87
C TYR A 36 2.83 -11.54 -1.89
N SER A 37 2.40 -10.38 -2.35
CA SER A 37 3.20 -9.52 -3.23
C SER A 37 3.61 -8.25 -2.48
N VAL A 38 4.78 -7.70 -2.80
CA VAL A 38 5.17 -6.38 -2.29
C VAL A 38 4.10 -5.35 -2.64
N GLY A 39 3.65 -4.59 -1.65
CA GLY A 39 2.59 -3.60 -1.79
C GLY A 39 1.20 -4.09 -1.35
N ASP A 40 0.99 -5.41 -1.22
CA ASP A 40 -0.26 -5.95 -0.67
C ASP A 40 -0.50 -5.42 0.73
N VAL A 41 -1.76 -5.08 1.04
CA VAL A 41 -2.18 -4.62 2.36
C VAL A 41 -3.14 -5.61 2.99
N PHE A 42 -2.85 -5.97 4.22
CA PHE A 42 -3.63 -6.88 5.05
C PHE A 42 -4.16 -6.14 6.28
N ILE A 43 -5.41 -6.44 6.65
CA ILE A 43 -5.91 -6.19 8.00
C ILE A 43 -5.65 -7.44 8.83
N SER A 44 -4.92 -7.27 9.93
CA SER A 44 -4.36 -8.36 10.71
C SER A 44 -4.40 -8.06 12.20
N LYS A 45 -4.03 -9.04 13.03
CA LYS A 45 -3.83 -8.88 14.47
C LYS A 45 -2.36 -8.99 14.83
N VAL A 46 -1.90 -8.09 15.70
CA VAL A 46 -0.60 -8.21 16.38
C VAL A 46 -0.63 -9.47 17.25
N ARG A 47 0.22 -10.45 16.96
CA ARG A 47 0.28 -11.68 17.76
C ARG A 47 1.05 -11.45 19.05
N LYS A 48 2.25 -10.89 18.94
CA LYS A 48 3.11 -10.58 20.08
C LYS A 48 4.05 -9.42 19.76
N THR A 49 4.30 -8.58 20.75
CA THR A 49 5.42 -7.64 20.76
C THR A 49 6.66 -8.31 21.37
N VAL A 50 7.84 -7.92 20.90
CA VAL A 50 9.14 -8.44 21.36
C VAL A 50 10.08 -7.25 21.59
N PRO A 51 10.14 -6.73 22.83
CA PRO A 51 10.92 -5.52 23.15
C PRO A 51 12.40 -5.63 22.85
N GLY A 52 13.00 -6.81 23.07
CA GLY A 52 14.41 -7.05 22.77
C GLY A 52 14.79 -6.91 21.29
N LEU A 53 13.80 -6.97 20.38
CA LEU A 53 13.97 -6.72 18.95
C LEU A 53 13.39 -5.36 18.50
N ASN A 54 12.83 -4.59 19.44
CA ASN A 54 11.97 -3.45 19.19
C ASN A 54 10.97 -3.68 18.03
N ALA A 55 10.30 -4.83 18.06
CA ALA A 55 9.49 -5.31 16.94
C ALA A 55 8.26 -6.10 17.40
N ALA A 56 7.35 -6.35 16.48
CA ALA A 56 6.17 -7.18 16.69
C ALA A 56 6.03 -8.22 15.58
N PHE A 57 5.41 -9.34 15.93
CA PHE A 57 5.02 -10.39 15.00
C PHE A 57 3.52 -10.28 14.72
N VAL A 58 3.16 -10.22 13.44
CA VAL A 58 1.78 -10.01 12.98
C VAL A 58 1.37 -11.20 12.11
N ASN A 59 0.21 -11.79 12.41
CA ASN A 59 -0.32 -12.86 11.58
C ASN A 59 -0.94 -12.27 10.29
N VAL A 60 -0.37 -12.56 9.13
CA VAL A 60 -0.88 -12.17 7.80
C VAL A 60 -1.42 -13.36 7.00
N GLY A 61 -1.56 -14.53 7.64
CA GLY A 61 -2.05 -15.77 7.03
C GLY A 61 -0.96 -16.64 6.40
N TYR A 62 0.31 -16.23 6.48
CA TYR A 62 1.46 -17.03 6.06
C TYR A 62 1.83 -18.01 7.18
N GLU A 63 2.51 -19.12 6.84
CA GLU A 63 2.92 -20.15 7.82
C GLU A 63 3.77 -19.59 8.97
N LYS A 64 4.53 -18.52 8.68
CA LYS A 64 5.31 -17.77 9.67
C LYS A 64 4.75 -16.35 9.80
N ASP A 65 4.67 -15.87 11.05
CA ASP A 65 4.24 -14.50 11.29
C ASP A 65 5.15 -13.48 10.59
N ALA A 66 4.56 -12.40 10.13
CA ALA A 66 5.26 -11.28 9.52
C ALA A 66 6.01 -10.47 10.58
N PHE A 67 7.17 -9.93 10.20
CA PHE A 67 8.01 -9.10 11.07
C PHE A 67 7.75 -7.61 10.83
N LEU A 68 7.37 -6.91 11.90
CA LEU A 68 7.10 -5.46 11.93
C LEU A 68 8.05 -4.78 12.92
N HIS A 69 9.03 -4.03 12.43
CA HIS A 69 9.94 -3.27 13.30
C HIS A 69 9.29 -1.96 13.75
N TYR A 70 9.72 -1.41 14.89
CA TYR A 70 9.21 -0.14 15.43
C TYR A 70 9.22 1.01 14.42
N HIS A 71 10.33 1.15 13.69
CA HIS A 71 10.50 2.20 12.70
C HIS A 71 9.61 2.01 11.46
N ASP A 72 9.11 0.80 11.23
CA ASP A 72 8.16 0.51 10.14
C ASP A 72 6.70 0.76 10.57
N LEU A 73 6.44 1.22 11.80
CA LEU A 73 5.08 1.65 12.20
C LEU A 73 4.69 2.99 11.55
N GLY A 74 5.69 3.83 11.29
CA GLY A 74 5.51 5.22 10.90
C GLY A 74 5.06 6.12 12.06
N PRO A 75 5.33 7.44 11.97
CA PRO A 75 5.04 8.39 13.05
C PRO A 75 3.54 8.51 13.35
N LYS A 76 2.67 8.22 12.37
CA LYS A 76 1.21 8.39 12.44
C LYS A 76 0.45 7.14 12.87
N ILE A 77 1.14 6.08 13.32
CA ILE A 77 0.53 4.79 13.65
C ILE A 77 -0.69 4.91 14.59
N LEU A 78 -0.65 5.78 15.59
CA LEU A 78 -1.78 5.97 16.52
C LEU A 78 -3.03 6.49 15.81
N SER A 79 -2.86 7.35 14.79
CA SER A 79 -3.98 7.82 13.95
C SER A 79 -4.53 6.70 13.08
N THR A 80 -3.64 5.91 12.46
CA THR A 80 -4.02 4.75 11.65
C THR A 80 -4.80 3.71 12.47
N LEU A 81 -4.36 3.42 13.70
CA LEU A 81 -5.04 2.49 14.59
C LEU A 81 -6.43 2.98 15.01
N ASP A 82 -6.58 4.26 15.36
CA ASP A 82 -7.89 4.84 15.66
C ASP A 82 -8.82 4.79 14.43
N PHE A 83 -8.30 5.14 13.25
CA PHE A 83 -9.03 5.04 11.99
C PHE A 83 -9.51 3.60 11.72
N VAL A 84 -8.60 2.63 11.76
CA VAL A 84 -8.91 1.21 11.56
C VAL A 84 -9.98 0.74 12.54
N LYS A 85 -9.89 1.11 13.82
CA LYS A 85 -10.87 0.75 14.84
C LYS A 85 -12.26 1.34 14.53
N ARG A 86 -12.34 2.63 14.17
CA ARG A 86 -13.60 3.30 13.87
C ARG A 86 -14.25 2.76 12.60
N VAL A 87 -13.47 2.50 11.55
CA VAL A 87 -13.98 1.89 10.31
C VAL A 87 -14.45 0.45 10.55
N SER A 88 -13.63 -0.37 11.21
CA SER A 88 -13.95 -1.79 11.46
C SER A 88 -15.23 -1.95 12.29
N THR A 89 -15.47 -1.05 13.24
CA THR A 89 -16.70 -1.02 14.07
C THR A 89 -17.90 -0.35 13.40
N GLY A 90 -17.71 0.25 12.22
CA GLY A 90 -18.76 0.98 11.49
C GLY A 90 -19.09 2.37 12.07
N LYS A 91 -18.32 2.85 13.05
CA LYS A 91 -18.43 4.20 13.62
C LYS A 91 -17.95 5.29 12.67
N LEU A 92 -17.11 4.94 11.70
CA LEU A 92 -16.67 5.83 10.63
C LEU A 92 -17.03 5.21 9.27
N ARG A 93 -17.78 5.96 8.47
CA ARG A 93 -18.20 5.57 7.11
C ARG A 93 -17.68 6.53 6.03
N ASP A 94 -17.23 7.71 6.43
CA ASP A 94 -16.44 8.58 5.56
C ASP A 94 -14.97 8.18 5.65
N TYR A 95 -14.42 7.73 4.52
CA TYR A 95 -13.01 7.34 4.42
C TYR A 95 -12.13 8.50 3.94
N SER A 96 -12.72 9.66 3.68
CA SER A 96 -11.99 10.90 3.52
C SER A 96 -11.28 11.23 4.83
N LEU A 97 -10.01 11.64 4.74
CA LEU A 97 -9.21 12.05 5.89
C LEU A 97 -9.31 13.55 6.16
N LYS A 98 -10.30 14.23 5.56
CA LYS A 98 -10.43 15.69 5.56
C LYS A 98 -10.66 16.25 6.96
N GLU A 99 -11.48 15.58 7.75
CA GLU A 99 -11.88 15.99 9.11
C GLU A 99 -11.49 14.93 10.16
N PHE A 100 -10.66 13.97 9.78
CA PHE A 100 -10.24 12.92 10.69
C PHE A 100 -9.26 13.46 11.74
N PRO A 101 -9.54 13.30 13.05
CA PRO A 101 -8.68 13.84 14.10
C PRO A 101 -7.39 13.03 14.20
N LEU A 102 -6.26 13.67 13.88
CA LEU A 102 -4.95 13.06 14.02
C LEU A 102 -4.57 12.93 15.50
N GLN A 103 -4.02 11.77 15.84
CA GLN A 103 -3.42 11.49 17.15
C GLN A 103 -1.99 12.03 17.20
N LYS A 104 -1.44 12.14 18.41
CA LYS A 104 -0.01 12.46 18.62
C LYS A 104 0.88 11.44 17.90
N GLU A 105 2.05 11.91 17.47
CA GLU A 105 3.06 11.01 16.90
C GLU A 105 3.71 10.16 17.99
N ILE A 106 4.18 8.97 17.61
CA ILE A 106 5.03 8.16 18.47
C ILE A 106 6.43 8.77 18.58
N ASP A 107 7.13 8.51 19.68
CA ASP A 107 8.53 8.94 19.84
C ASP A 107 9.41 8.21 18.82
N LYS A 108 10.28 8.92 18.11
CA LYS A 108 11.21 8.29 17.16
C LYS A 108 12.14 7.26 17.82
N ASN A 109 12.47 7.45 19.10
CA ASN A 109 13.36 6.57 19.86
C ASN A 109 12.59 5.67 20.85
N GLY A 110 11.27 5.55 20.70
CA GLY A 110 10.42 4.79 21.62
C GLY A 110 10.50 3.26 21.44
N GLY A 111 9.71 2.57 22.27
CA GLY A 111 9.59 1.11 22.26
C GLY A 111 8.30 0.60 21.63
N ILE A 112 8.35 -0.59 21.03
CA ILE A 112 7.20 -1.24 20.40
C ILE A 112 5.99 -1.42 21.33
N ASN A 113 6.22 -1.66 22.62
CA ASN A 113 5.16 -1.84 23.62
C ASN A 113 4.40 -0.55 23.93
N ASP A 114 5.02 0.61 23.70
CA ASP A 114 4.39 1.91 23.93
C ASP A 114 3.53 2.33 22.73
N ALA A 115 3.83 1.80 21.55
CA ALA A 115 3.15 2.13 20.31
C ALA A 115 1.96 1.19 20.01
N ILE A 116 2.12 -0.13 20.20
CA ILE A 116 1.11 -1.13 19.84
C ILE A 116 0.98 -2.23 20.89
N LYS A 117 -0.19 -2.89 20.92
CA LYS A 117 -0.52 -3.95 21.89
C LYS A 117 -0.81 -5.28 21.20
N ASN A 118 -0.65 -6.37 21.95
CA ASN A 118 -1.06 -7.70 21.51
C ASN A 118 -2.57 -7.75 21.23
N ASN A 119 -2.98 -8.56 20.26
CA ASN A 119 -4.36 -8.73 19.79
C ASN A 119 -5.00 -7.46 19.20
N GLN A 120 -4.23 -6.39 18.99
CA GLN A 120 -4.69 -5.17 18.34
C GLN A 120 -4.82 -5.38 16.83
N SER A 121 -5.94 -4.94 16.25
CA SER A 121 -6.12 -4.92 14.80
C SER A 121 -5.28 -3.81 14.18
N ILE A 122 -4.57 -4.13 13.10
CA ILE A 122 -3.59 -3.25 12.44
C ILE A 122 -3.59 -3.49 10.93
N LEU A 123 -3.45 -2.42 10.16
CA LEU A 123 -3.18 -2.52 8.72
C LEU A 123 -1.68 -2.62 8.51
N VAL A 124 -1.28 -3.60 7.70
CA VAL A 124 0.12 -3.86 7.38
C VAL A 124 0.30 -4.08 5.90
N GLN A 125 1.34 -3.48 5.33
CA GLN A 125 1.74 -3.59 3.93
C GLN A 125 2.97 -4.48 3.81
N ILE A 126 2.96 -5.43 2.88
CA ILE A 126 4.13 -6.26 2.56
C ILE A 126 5.21 -5.36 1.94
N VAL A 127 6.39 -5.31 2.56
CA VAL A 127 7.57 -4.57 2.03
C VAL A 127 8.67 -5.50 1.55
N LYS A 128 8.72 -6.74 2.06
CA LYS A 128 9.52 -7.83 1.49
C LYS A 128 8.71 -9.11 1.56
N GLU A 129 8.70 -9.84 0.45
CA GLU A 129 8.10 -11.18 0.36
C GLU A 129 8.74 -12.15 1.34
N PRO A 130 8.02 -13.21 1.75
CA PRO A 130 8.61 -14.26 2.57
C PRO A 130 9.76 -14.94 1.81
N ILE A 131 10.79 -15.35 2.55
CA ILE A 131 11.93 -16.07 1.97
C ILE A 131 12.15 -17.34 2.78
N SER A 132 11.94 -18.50 2.14
CA SER A 132 12.13 -19.81 2.73
C SER A 132 11.41 -19.92 4.10
N THR A 133 12.16 -20.01 5.19
CA THR A 133 11.66 -20.17 6.56
C THR A 133 11.31 -18.87 7.28
N LYS A 134 11.53 -17.70 6.65
CA LYS A 134 11.24 -16.38 7.23
C LYS A 134 9.92 -15.85 6.70
N GLY A 135 9.05 -15.40 7.60
CA GLY A 135 7.83 -14.66 7.24
C GLY A 135 8.15 -13.32 6.57
N PRO A 136 7.16 -12.68 5.94
CA PRO A 136 7.36 -11.43 5.22
C PRO A 136 7.76 -10.29 6.15
N ARG A 137 8.49 -9.31 5.63
CA ARG A 137 8.68 -8.02 6.32
C ARG A 137 7.53 -7.10 5.94
N ILE A 138 7.01 -6.38 6.93
CA ILE A 138 5.85 -5.51 6.77
C ILE A 138 6.08 -4.10 7.33
N SER A 139 5.26 -3.16 6.87
CA SER A 139 5.16 -1.79 7.37
C SER A 139 3.72 -1.46 7.72
N SER A 140 3.48 -0.63 8.73
CA SER A 140 2.16 -0.01 8.99
C SER A 140 2.07 1.42 8.46
N GLU A 141 3.18 1.96 7.94
CA GLU A 141 3.19 3.16 7.11
C GLU A 141 2.78 2.76 5.69
N LEU A 142 1.48 2.88 5.41
CA LEU A 142 0.91 2.49 4.12
C LEU A 142 1.29 3.48 3.02
N SER A 143 1.52 2.97 1.82
CA SER A 143 1.68 3.79 0.62
C SER A 143 1.04 3.11 -0.59
N LEU A 144 0.29 3.86 -1.39
CA LEU A 144 -0.34 3.33 -2.61
C LEU A 144 0.37 3.91 -3.83
N ALA A 145 1.07 3.06 -4.57
CA ALA A 145 1.79 3.48 -5.75
C ALA A 145 0.85 3.57 -6.97
N GLY A 146 0.84 4.74 -7.61
CA GLY A 146 0.30 4.98 -8.94
C GLY A 146 1.43 5.09 -9.96
N ARG A 147 1.11 5.45 -11.20
CA ARG A 147 2.11 5.54 -12.27
C ARG A 147 3.06 6.73 -12.07
N TYR A 148 2.50 7.88 -11.74
CA TYR A 148 3.20 9.16 -11.63
C TYR A 148 3.40 9.56 -10.17
N ILE A 149 2.51 9.14 -9.28
CA ILE A 149 2.55 9.54 -7.88
C ILE A 149 2.40 8.34 -6.93
N VAL A 150 2.80 8.52 -5.68
CA VAL A 150 2.52 7.60 -4.57
C VAL A 150 1.70 8.36 -3.54
N LEU A 151 0.55 7.79 -3.15
CA LEU A 151 -0.36 8.37 -2.17
C LEU A 151 -0.03 7.82 -0.77
N VAL A 152 0.08 8.72 0.22
CA VAL A 152 0.41 8.38 1.60
C VAL A 152 -0.68 8.91 2.53
N PRO A 153 -1.54 8.06 3.13
CA PRO A 153 -2.58 8.49 4.05
C PRO A 153 -2.00 9.03 5.37
N PHE A 154 -2.76 9.87 6.07
CA PHE A 154 -2.39 10.52 7.34
C PHE A 154 -1.16 11.43 7.28
N SER A 155 -0.73 11.79 6.07
CA SER A 155 0.37 12.72 5.80
C SER A 155 -0.17 13.97 5.13
N ASP A 156 0.55 15.08 5.24
CA ASP A 156 0.28 16.32 4.53
C ASP A 156 1.45 16.75 3.61
N ARG A 157 2.49 15.90 3.54
CA ARG A 157 3.73 16.21 2.84
C ARG A 157 3.61 15.96 1.34
N VAL A 158 4.15 16.88 0.56
CA VAL A 158 4.39 16.69 -0.88
C VAL A 158 5.90 16.58 -1.09
N SER A 159 6.35 15.42 -1.55
CA SER A 159 7.76 15.14 -1.81
C SER A 159 7.96 14.83 -3.29
N ILE A 160 9.16 15.06 -3.80
CA ILE A 160 9.49 14.89 -5.22
C ILE A 160 10.70 13.98 -5.33
N SER A 161 10.69 13.09 -6.32
CA SER A 161 11.82 12.24 -6.68
C SER A 161 13.10 13.07 -6.86
N GLN A 162 14.17 12.67 -6.18
CA GLN A 162 15.49 13.29 -6.31
C GLN A 162 16.10 13.12 -7.72
N LYS A 163 15.59 12.17 -8.52
CA LYS A 163 16.02 11.95 -9.91
C LYS A 163 15.49 13.00 -10.91
N ILE A 164 14.55 13.85 -10.49
CA ILE A 164 14.15 15.01 -11.30
C ILE A 164 15.20 16.09 -10.99
N GLU A 165 15.92 16.60 -11.98
CA GLU A 165 17.03 17.53 -11.73
C GLU A 165 16.56 18.99 -11.74
N SER A 166 15.76 19.38 -12.73
CA SER A 166 15.25 20.75 -12.88
C SER A 166 14.45 21.19 -11.66
N ASN A 167 14.86 22.31 -11.06
CA ASN A 167 14.17 22.92 -9.94
C ASN A 167 12.85 23.58 -10.39
N GLU A 168 12.81 24.10 -11.61
CA GLU A 168 11.61 24.67 -12.23
C GLU A 168 10.52 23.60 -12.35
N GLU A 169 10.89 22.41 -12.81
CA GLU A 169 9.96 21.29 -12.94
C GLU A 169 9.50 20.75 -11.58
N LYS A 170 10.40 20.65 -10.60
CA LYS A 170 10.05 20.32 -9.21
C LYS A 170 8.98 21.27 -8.69
N GLU A 171 9.21 22.57 -8.79
CA GLU A 171 8.26 23.58 -8.29
C GLU A 171 6.94 23.55 -9.07
N ARG A 172 6.98 23.33 -10.40
CA ARG A 172 5.76 23.16 -11.21
C ARG A 172 4.94 21.96 -10.73
N LEU A 173 5.55 20.78 -10.65
CA LEU A 173 4.87 19.54 -10.23
C LEU A 173 4.33 19.65 -8.80
N LYS A 174 5.11 20.26 -7.89
CA LYS A 174 4.69 20.52 -6.50
C LYS A 174 3.43 21.36 -6.45
N ARG A 175 3.38 22.48 -7.19
CA ARG A 175 2.21 23.37 -7.25
C ARG A 175 0.99 22.65 -7.81
N LEU A 176 1.16 21.90 -8.89
CA LEU A 176 0.06 21.12 -9.49
C LEU A 176 -0.52 20.13 -8.47
N ILE A 177 0.31 19.28 -7.86
CA ILE A 177 -0.15 18.29 -6.89
C ILE A 177 -0.76 18.93 -5.64
N GLN A 178 -0.19 20.04 -5.16
CA GLN A 178 -0.75 20.77 -4.01
C GLN A 178 -2.17 21.27 -4.29
N SER A 179 -2.49 21.66 -5.53
CA SER A 179 -3.81 22.18 -5.91
C SER A 179 -4.89 21.10 -5.97
N ILE A 180 -4.52 19.85 -6.23
CA ILE A 180 -5.48 18.75 -6.45
C ILE A 180 -5.51 17.72 -5.29
N ARG A 181 -4.48 17.68 -4.43
CA ARG A 181 -4.41 16.66 -3.38
C ARG A 181 -5.53 16.83 -2.33
N PRO A 182 -6.19 15.74 -1.91
CA PRO A 182 -7.13 15.81 -0.80
C PRO A 182 -6.41 16.02 0.55
N LYS A 183 -7.10 16.70 1.48
CA LYS A 183 -6.61 16.86 2.86
C LYS A 183 -6.43 15.49 3.54
N GLY A 184 -5.40 15.39 4.39
CA GLY A 184 -5.05 14.16 5.09
C GLY A 184 -4.26 13.15 4.24
N PHE A 185 -3.91 13.50 3.00
CA PHE A 185 -3.04 12.69 2.15
C PHE A 185 -1.78 13.46 1.71
N GLY A 186 -0.65 12.79 1.89
CA GLY A 186 0.64 13.17 1.33
C GLY A 186 0.82 12.53 -0.03
N VAL A 187 1.72 13.09 -0.83
CA VAL A 187 2.00 12.63 -2.19
C VAL A 187 3.50 12.65 -2.44
N ILE A 188 4.02 11.55 -2.99
CA ILE A 188 5.39 11.48 -3.51
C ILE A 188 5.32 11.47 -5.04
N ILE A 189 5.92 12.47 -5.67
CA ILE A 189 5.95 12.62 -7.13
C ILE A 189 7.11 11.79 -7.69
N ARG A 190 6.82 10.82 -8.56
CA ARG A 190 7.80 9.90 -9.17
C ARG A 190 8.47 10.57 -10.36
N THR A 191 9.64 10.07 -10.75
CA THR A 191 10.40 10.57 -11.93
C THR A 191 9.57 10.57 -13.21
N VAL A 192 8.70 9.57 -13.40
CA VAL A 192 7.84 9.41 -14.59
C VAL A 192 6.78 10.52 -14.71
N ALA A 193 6.59 11.34 -13.68
CA ALA A 193 5.68 12.48 -13.69
C ALA A 193 6.23 13.72 -14.42
N GLU A 194 7.53 13.73 -14.75
CA GLU A 194 8.17 14.86 -15.43
C GLU A 194 7.47 15.19 -16.76
N GLY A 195 7.23 16.48 -16.98
CA GLY A 195 6.53 17.02 -18.16
C GLY A 195 5.03 16.72 -18.19
N LYS A 196 4.48 16.00 -17.20
CA LYS A 196 3.05 15.62 -17.21
C LYS A 196 2.13 16.78 -16.90
N LYS A 197 0.96 16.77 -17.55
CA LYS A 197 -0.10 17.76 -17.34
C LYS A 197 -0.92 17.41 -16.11
N VAL A 198 -1.56 18.42 -15.51
CA VAL A 198 -2.39 18.24 -14.30
C VAL A 198 -3.49 17.19 -14.48
N ALA A 199 -4.08 17.08 -15.68
CA ALA A 199 -5.12 16.09 -15.96
C ALA A 199 -4.63 14.63 -15.85
N GLU A 200 -3.38 14.34 -16.23
CA GLU A 200 -2.79 13.00 -16.08
C GLU A 200 -2.48 12.68 -14.61
N LEU A 201 -1.98 13.68 -13.88
CA LEU A 201 -1.66 13.56 -12.45
C LEU A 201 -2.92 13.42 -11.60
N ASP A 202 -3.96 14.18 -11.90
CA ASP A 202 -5.26 14.10 -11.23
C ASP A 202 -5.93 12.75 -11.48
N ARG A 203 -5.91 12.25 -12.71
CA ARG A 203 -6.43 10.89 -12.99
C ARG A 203 -5.71 9.81 -12.18
N ASP A 204 -4.38 9.86 -12.10
CA ASP A 204 -3.60 8.92 -11.30
C ASP A 204 -3.93 9.07 -9.80
N LEU A 205 -4.11 10.29 -9.30
CA LEU A 205 -4.52 10.58 -7.94
C LEU A 205 -5.92 10.04 -7.60
N GLN A 206 -6.91 10.29 -8.45
CA GLN A 206 -8.28 9.80 -8.23
C GLN A 206 -8.29 8.27 -8.18
N ASN A 207 -7.56 7.60 -9.09
CA ASN A 207 -7.44 6.14 -9.05
C ASN A 207 -6.87 5.63 -7.71
N LEU A 208 -5.90 6.32 -7.12
CA LEU A 208 -5.33 5.96 -5.82
C LEU A 208 -6.32 6.20 -4.66
N ILE A 209 -7.10 7.28 -4.73
CA ILE A 209 -8.15 7.58 -3.75
C ILE A 209 -9.29 6.56 -3.83
N ASP A 210 -9.64 6.10 -5.03
CA ASP A 210 -10.61 5.04 -5.23
C ASP A 210 -10.10 3.71 -4.67
N ARG A 211 -8.83 3.38 -4.89
CA ARG A 211 -8.18 2.20 -4.27
C ARG A 211 -8.19 2.27 -2.75
N TRP A 212 -7.83 3.42 -2.18
CA TRP A 212 -7.91 3.65 -0.72
C TRP A 212 -9.34 3.42 -0.21
N THR A 213 -10.31 4.04 -0.85
CA THR A 213 -11.73 3.94 -0.51
C THR A 213 -12.22 2.49 -0.58
N ALA A 214 -11.89 1.78 -1.64
CA ALA A 214 -12.24 0.38 -1.83
C ALA A 214 -11.61 -0.53 -0.77
N MET A 215 -10.36 -0.28 -0.38
CA MET A 215 -9.70 -0.97 0.72
C MET A 215 -10.41 -0.69 2.06
N CYS A 216 -10.72 0.57 2.37
CA CYS A 216 -11.39 0.95 3.62
C CYS A 216 -12.77 0.30 3.77
N LYS A 217 -13.54 0.19 2.68
CA LYS A 217 -14.84 -0.52 2.66
C LYS A 217 -14.72 -1.97 3.10
N LYS A 218 -13.61 -2.65 2.76
CA LYS A 218 -13.36 -4.05 3.13
C LYS A 218 -12.98 -4.24 4.60
N LEU A 219 -12.69 -3.17 5.36
CA LEU A 219 -12.32 -3.28 6.77
C LEU A 219 -13.52 -3.57 7.67
N HIS A 220 -14.71 -3.10 7.28
CA HIS A 220 -15.90 -3.30 8.09
C HIS A 220 -16.22 -4.79 8.22
N ARG A 221 -16.18 -5.31 9.45
CA ARG A 221 -16.40 -6.73 9.77
C ARG A 221 -15.48 -7.71 9.02
N ALA A 222 -14.28 -7.28 8.63
CA ALA A 222 -13.29 -8.17 8.04
C ALA A 222 -12.93 -9.33 8.98
N HIS A 223 -12.86 -10.54 8.45
CA HIS A 223 -12.21 -11.65 9.15
C HIS A 223 -10.69 -11.41 9.20
N LEU A 224 -10.01 -11.78 10.28
CA LEU A 224 -8.59 -11.49 10.46
C LEU A 224 -7.78 -12.78 10.50
N PRO A 225 -6.67 -12.89 9.72
CA PRO A 225 -6.18 -11.90 8.74
C PRO A 225 -6.97 -11.92 7.42
N SER A 226 -7.03 -10.78 6.73
CA SER A 226 -7.55 -10.69 5.35
C SER A 226 -6.74 -9.71 4.50
N LYS A 227 -6.49 -10.07 3.24
CA LYS A 227 -5.96 -9.13 2.23
C LYS A 227 -7.07 -8.15 1.85
N VAL A 228 -6.84 -6.86 2.06
CA VAL A 228 -7.82 -5.79 1.79
C VAL A 228 -7.46 -4.98 0.55
N LEU A 229 -6.18 -4.98 0.16
CA LEU A 229 -5.72 -4.40 -1.09
C LEU A 229 -4.62 -5.29 -1.68
N SER A 230 -4.75 -5.59 -2.97
CA SER A 230 -3.70 -6.23 -3.75
C SER A 230 -2.86 -5.16 -4.41
N GLU A 231 -1.55 -5.38 -4.52
CA GLU A 231 -0.74 -4.56 -5.40
C GLU A 231 -1.10 -4.85 -6.86
N MET A 232 -1.22 -3.80 -7.67
CA MET A 232 -1.39 -3.97 -9.10
C MET A 232 -0.01 -4.22 -9.69
N ASN A 233 0.19 -5.40 -10.29
CA ASN A 233 1.44 -5.73 -10.97
C ASN A 233 1.81 -4.60 -11.94
N ARG A 234 3.08 -4.18 -11.85
CA ARG A 234 3.67 -3.15 -12.71
C ARG A 234 3.74 -3.72 -14.14
N GLY A 235 2.66 -3.54 -14.90
CA GLY A 235 2.71 -3.53 -16.36
C GLY A 235 3.39 -2.26 -16.85
#